data_AF-A0A377Q820-F1
#
_entry.id   AF-A0A377Q820-F1
#
_cell.length_a   1.000
_cell.length_b   1.000
_cell.length_c   1.000
_cell.angle_alpha   90.00
_cell.angle_beta   90.00
_cell.angle_gamma   90.00
#
_symmetry.space_group_name_H-M   'P 1'
#
loop_
_entity.id
_entity.type
_entity.pdbx_description
1 polymer ?
#
loop_
_entity_poly.entity_id
_entity_poly.type
_entity_poly.pdbx_seq_one_letter_code
_entity_poly.pdbx_strand_id
1 'polypeptide(L)'
;MKRILFFVLLFGFFPFPANAGVKCNDVKHGNENYHEKMEELAKLAGLPDGYYNRYHEDIVSNLCKGNANRIRSSIDSGFVKKSEVDAIKEALGIDNRSDAGKSYGYSKQKFNDMGLCSACSDNVAQHYTKKPNSKCGKLAKQALEGNPNAIEELQSFPGYCTWKY
;
A
#
# COMPACT_ATOMS: atom_id res chain seq x y z
N MET A 1 44.88 4.81 -35.90
CA MET A 1 43.91 5.79 -35.35
C MET A 1 42.65 5.03 -34.92
N LYS A 2 42.50 4.74 -33.62
CA LYS A 2 41.31 4.07 -33.05
C LYS A 2 40.38 5.16 -32.48
N ARG A 3 39.19 5.32 -33.07
CA ARG A 3 38.14 6.20 -32.56
C ARG A 3 37.33 5.43 -31.51
N ILE A 4 37.39 5.88 -30.26
CA ILE A 4 36.57 5.39 -29.15
C ILE A 4 35.28 6.21 -29.16
N LEU A 5 34.14 5.56 -29.42
CA LEU A 5 32.82 6.17 -29.28
C LEU A 5 32.42 6.12 -27.79
N PHE A 6 32.33 7.29 -27.15
CA PHE A 6 31.68 7.45 -25.85
C PHE A 6 30.18 7.58 -26.05
N PHE A 7 29.42 6.55 -25.68
CA PHE A 7 27.96 6.65 -25.52
C PHE A 7 27.67 7.17 -24.11
N VAL A 8 27.33 8.45 -24.00
CA VAL A 8 26.83 9.05 -22.76
C VAL A 8 25.34 8.72 -22.66
N LEU A 9 25.01 7.74 -21.83
CA LEU A 9 23.64 7.39 -21.46
C LEU A 9 23.14 8.42 -20.42
N LEU A 10 22.47 9.45 -20.91
CA LEU A 10 21.68 10.39 -20.10
C LEU A 10 20.46 9.63 -19.54
N PHE A 11 20.59 9.10 -18.33
CA PHE A 11 19.45 8.65 -17.54
C PHE A 11 18.63 9.86 -17.12
N GLY A 12 17.58 10.16 -17.90
CA GLY A 12 16.55 11.11 -17.51
C GLY A 12 15.86 10.62 -16.23
N PHE A 13 16.06 11.35 -15.14
CA PHE A 13 15.24 11.24 -13.94
C PHE A 13 13.82 11.67 -14.30
N PHE A 14 12.96 10.71 -14.65
CA PHE A 14 11.53 10.96 -14.69
C PHE A 14 11.03 11.09 -13.24
N PRO A 15 10.46 12.25 -12.84
CA PRO A 15 9.74 12.33 -11.59
C PRO A 15 8.51 11.45 -11.73
N PHE A 16 8.50 10.29 -11.07
CA PHE A 16 7.27 9.52 -10.91
C PHE A 16 6.25 10.45 -10.25
N PRO A 17 5.12 10.79 -10.91
CA PRO A 17 4.06 11.50 -10.24
C PRO A 17 3.70 10.67 -9.01
N ALA A 18 3.64 11.32 -7.85
CA ALA A 18 3.07 10.70 -6.67
C ALA A 18 1.62 10.39 -7.03
N ASN A 19 1.35 9.14 -7.44
CA ASN A 19 0.00 8.69 -7.77
C ASN A 19 -0.85 8.94 -6.52
N ALA A 20 -1.69 9.97 -6.60
CA ALA A 20 -2.79 10.16 -5.68
C ALA A 20 -3.71 8.96 -5.93
N GLY A 21 -3.55 7.91 -5.12
CA GLY A 21 -4.25 6.64 -5.32
C GLY A 21 -5.75 6.84 -5.45
N VAL A 22 -6.38 6.00 -6.27
CA VAL A 22 -7.83 5.96 -6.48
C VAL A 22 -8.53 5.80 -5.13
N LYS A 23 -9.53 6.63 -4.85
CA LYS A 23 -10.30 6.56 -3.60
C LYS A 23 -11.67 5.91 -3.83
N CYS A 24 -12.27 5.41 -2.77
CA CYS A 24 -13.64 4.87 -2.81
C CYS A 24 -14.70 5.78 -3.46
N ASN A 25 -14.55 7.10 -3.34
CA ASN A 25 -15.48 8.04 -3.98
C ASN A 25 -15.31 8.11 -5.51
N ASP A 26 -14.10 7.85 -6.02
CA ASP A 26 -13.78 7.89 -7.45
C ASP A 26 -14.38 6.68 -8.17
N VAL A 27 -14.48 5.55 -7.48
CA VAL A 27 -15.03 4.27 -7.99
C VAL A 27 -16.42 3.96 -7.44
N LYS A 28 -17.17 4.99 -7.04
CA LYS A 28 -18.56 4.84 -6.64
C LYS A 28 -19.45 4.80 -7.87
N HIS A 29 -20.32 3.80 -7.97
CA HIS A 29 -21.29 3.70 -9.07
C HIS A 29 -22.12 5.00 -9.18
N GLY A 30 -22.23 5.54 -10.40
CA GLY A 30 -22.89 6.82 -10.67
C GLY A 30 -21.94 8.03 -10.68
N ASN A 31 -20.65 7.84 -10.41
CA ASN A 31 -19.63 8.83 -10.73
C ASN A 31 -19.48 8.95 -12.26
N GLU A 32 -19.35 10.17 -12.79
CA GLU A 32 -19.21 10.44 -14.22
C GLU A 32 -18.01 9.69 -14.84
N ASN A 33 -16.92 9.56 -14.07
CA ASN A 33 -15.70 8.89 -14.51
C ASN A 33 -15.58 7.47 -13.92
N TYR A 34 -16.69 6.84 -13.54
CA TYR A 34 -16.69 5.54 -12.83
C TYR A 34 -15.85 4.48 -13.56
N HIS A 35 -16.09 4.27 -14.85
CA HIS A 35 -15.40 3.23 -15.62
C HIS A 35 -13.90 3.53 -15.78
N GLU A 36 -13.53 4.78 -16.06
CA GLU A 36 -12.14 5.20 -16.16
C GLU A 36 -11.40 5.00 -14.83
N LYS A 37 -12.04 5.33 -13.71
CA LYS A 37 -11.47 5.14 -12.37
C LYS A 37 -11.38 3.67 -11.96
N MET A 38 -12.30 2.83 -12.40
CA MET A 38 -12.21 1.39 -12.21
C MET A 38 -11.09 0.76 -13.05
N GLU A 39 -10.86 1.23 -14.28
CA GLU A 39 -9.71 0.81 -15.09
C GLU A 39 -8.38 1.26 -14.49
N GLU A 40 -8.30 2.50 -14.01
CA GLU A 40 -7.14 3.01 -13.28
C GLU A 40 -6.84 2.15 -12.04
N LEU A 41 -7.87 1.82 -11.27
CA LEU A 41 -7.76 0.94 -10.11
C LEU A 41 -7.28 -0.45 -10.49
N ALA A 42 -7.81 -1.06 -11.55
CA ALA A 42 -7.42 -2.38 -12.00
C ALA A 42 -5.94 -2.44 -12.38
N LYS A 43 -5.43 -1.40 -13.04
CA LYS A 43 -4.01 -1.24 -13.37
C LYS A 43 -3.15 -1.07 -12.11
N LEU A 44 -3.56 -0.20 -11.19
CA LEU A 44 -2.84 0.02 -9.93
C LEU A 44 -2.80 -1.23 -9.04
N ALA A 45 -3.88 -2.01 -9.03
CA ALA A 45 -3.98 -3.27 -8.30
C ALA A 45 -3.30 -4.45 -9.00
N GLY A 46 -2.77 -4.26 -10.22
CA GLY A 46 -2.14 -5.34 -10.97
C GLY A 46 -3.07 -6.51 -11.27
N LEU A 47 -4.36 -6.23 -11.52
CA LEU A 47 -5.30 -7.26 -11.95
C LEU A 47 -4.88 -7.84 -13.31
N PRO A 48 -5.25 -9.10 -13.63
CA PRO A 48 -4.94 -9.71 -14.91
C PRO A 48 -5.30 -8.79 -16.08
N ASP A 49 -4.31 -8.51 -16.93
CA ASP A 49 -4.40 -7.60 -18.10
C ASP A 49 -4.84 -6.16 -17.77
N GLY A 50 -4.74 -5.73 -16.50
CA GLY A 50 -5.24 -4.43 -16.04
C GLY A 50 -6.75 -4.29 -16.17
N TYR A 51 -7.48 -5.41 -16.25
CA TYR A 51 -8.91 -5.48 -16.50
C TYR A 51 -9.70 -5.79 -15.22
N TYR A 52 -10.92 -5.25 -15.11
CA TYR A 52 -11.86 -5.58 -14.04
C TYR A 52 -13.17 -6.14 -14.62
N ASN A 53 -13.84 -6.98 -13.84
CA ASN A 53 -15.12 -7.59 -14.21
C ASN A 53 -16.17 -7.26 -13.12
N ARG A 54 -17.39 -7.73 -13.30
CA ARG A 54 -18.50 -7.51 -12.37
C ARG A 54 -18.21 -7.97 -10.93
N TYR A 55 -17.41 -9.03 -10.73
CA TYR A 55 -17.03 -9.47 -9.39
C TYR A 55 -16.05 -8.50 -8.73
N HIS A 56 -15.12 -7.93 -9.51
CA HIS A 56 -14.24 -6.87 -9.02
C HIS A 56 -15.03 -5.60 -8.64
N GLU A 57 -16.05 -5.21 -9.41
CA GLU A 57 -16.94 -4.10 -9.05
C GLU A 57 -17.63 -4.33 -7.69
N ASP A 58 -18.17 -5.53 -7.47
CA ASP A 58 -18.81 -5.90 -6.20
C ASP A 58 -17.83 -5.91 -5.04
N ILE A 59 -16.60 -6.41 -5.26
CA ILE A 59 -15.52 -6.35 -4.27
C ILE A 59 -15.19 -4.91 -3.90
N VAL A 60 -15.02 -4.01 -4.87
CA VAL A 60 -14.75 -2.58 -4.62
C VAL A 60 -15.87 -1.95 -3.80
N SER A 61 -17.13 -2.19 -4.19
CA SER A 61 -18.31 -1.71 -3.48
C SER A 61 -18.34 -2.19 -2.02
N ASN A 62 -18.08 -3.49 -1.79
CA ASN A 62 -18.09 -4.08 -0.46
C ASN A 62 -16.89 -3.63 0.40
N LEU A 63 -15.71 -3.47 -0.19
CA LEU A 63 -14.53 -2.92 0.48
C LEU A 63 -14.81 -1.50 0.97
N CYS A 64 -15.33 -0.64 0.12
CA CYS A 64 -15.64 0.75 0.44
C CYS A 64 -16.77 0.92 1.47
N LYS A 65 -17.65 -0.09 1.61
CA LYS A 65 -18.71 -0.13 2.62
C LYS A 65 -18.30 -0.86 3.92
N GLY A 66 -17.15 -1.53 3.94
CA GLY A 66 -16.72 -2.34 5.09
C GLY A 66 -17.46 -3.68 5.24
N ASN A 67 -18.03 -4.22 4.16
CA ASN A 67 -18.83 -5.46 4.17
C ASN A 67 -17.95 -6.73 4.15
N ALA A 68 -17.20 -6.99 5.21
CA ALA A 68 -16.24 -8.09 5.29
C ALA A 68 -16.84 -9.48 5.00
N ASN A 69 -18.08 -9.74 5.44
CA ASN A 69 -18.74 -11.03 5.22
C ASN A 69 -19.03 -11.31 3.74
N ARG A 70 -19.42 -10.29 2.97
CA ARG A 70 -19.67 -10.42 1.52
C ARG A 70 -18.37 -10.70 0.77
N ILE A 71 -17.30 -9.97 1.12
CA ILE A 71 -15.96 -10.18 0.55
C ILE A 71 -15.50 -11.62 0.80
N ARG A 72 -15.63 -12.11 2.04
CA ARG A 72 -15.26 -13.49 2.39
C ARG A 72 -16.05 -14.51 1.56
N SER A 73 -17.36 -14.34 1.46
CA SER A 73 -18.21 -15.22 0.64
C SER A 73 -17.79 -15.26 -0.83
N SER A 74 -17.39 -14.12 -1.41
CA SER A 74 -16.92 -14.06 -2.80
C SER A 74 -15.58 -14.78 -3.01
N ILE A 75 -14.69 -14.72 -2.03
CA ILE A 75 -13.42 -15.47 -2.03
C ILE A 75 -13.68 -16.97 -1.88
N ASP A 76 -14.48 -17.37 -0.89
CA ASP A 76 -14.76 -18.78 -0.58
C ASP A 76 -15.50 -19.49 -1.74
N SER A 77 -16.32 -18.74 -2.48
CA SER A 77 -17.02 -19.25 -3.67
C SER A 77 -16.14 -19.29 -4.93
N GLY A 78 -14.91 -18.77 -4.86
CA GLY A 78 -13.96 -18.75 -5.97
C GLY A 78 -14.26 -17.73 -7.07
N PHE A 79 -15.13 -16.73 -6.82
CA PHE A 79 -15.42 -15.69 -7.81
C PHE A 79 -14.28 -14.69 -8.02
N VAL A 80 -13.45 -14.53 -6.99
CA VAL A 80 -12.27 -13.64 -7.00
C VAL A 80 -11.18 -14.28 -6.15
N LYS A 81 -9.92 -14.06 -6.50
CA LYS A 81 -8.81 -14.53 -5.67
C LYS A 81 -8.61 -13.62 -4.47
N LYS A 82 -8.25 -14.18 -3.31
CA LYS A 82 -7.87 -13.40 -2.13
C LYS A 82 -6.78 -12.37 -2.45
N SER A 83 -5.79 -12.75 -3.25
CA SER A 83 -4.69 -11.86 -3.68
C SER A 83 -5.17 -10.64 -4.48
N GLU A 84 -6.19 -10.79 -5.32
CA GLU A 84 -6.78 -9.69 -6.09
C GLU A 84 -7.53 -8.73 -5.17
N VAL A 85 -8.29 -9.27 -4.20
CA VAL A 85 -8.97 -8.45 -3.17
C VAL A 85 -7.96 -7.65 -2.34
N ASP A 86 -6.87 -8.28 -1.90
CA ASP A 86 -5.83 -7.63 -1.11
C ASP A 86 -5.14 -6.51 -1.93
N ALA A 87 -4.88 -6.74 -3.22
CA ALA A 87 -4.29 -5.74 -4.12
C ALA A 87 -5.25 -4.57 -4.41
N ILE A 88 -6.53 -4.83 -4.64
CA ILE A 88 -7.56 -3.79 -4.80
C ILE A 88 -7.65 -2.95 -3.52
N LYS A 89 -7.65 -3.60 -2.35
CA LYS A 89 -7.70 -2.93 -1.05
C LYS A 89 -6.50 -2.00 -0.85
N GLU A 90 -5.31 -2.45 -1.23
CA GLU A 90 -4.09 -1.64 -1.20
C GLU A 90 -4.15 -0.46 -2.17
N ALA A 91 -4.58 -0.68 -3.41
CA ALA A 91 -4.71 0.35 -4.44
C ALA A 91 -5.74 1.43 -4.06
N LEU A 92 -6.82 1.04 -3.37
CA LEU A 92 -7.80 1.97 -2.79
C LEU A 92 -7.30 2.71 -1.53
N GLY A 93 -6.11 2.38 -1.04
CA GLY A 93 -5.56 2.91 0.21
C GLY A 93 -6.40 2.56 1.44
N ILE A 94 -7.19 1.47 1.38
CA ILE A 94 -8.01 1.02 2.50
C ILE A 94 -7.12 0.32 3.51
N ASP A 95 -7.15 0.81 4.74
CA ASP A 95 -6.38 0.25 5.85
C ASP A 95 -6.73 -1.23 6.06
N ASN A 96 -5.74 -2.10 5.83
CA ASN A 96 -5.87 -3.54 5.98
C ASN A 96 -5.40 -4.07 7.33
N ARG A 97 -4.96 -3.20 8.23
CA ARG A 97 -4.45 -3.58 9.55
C ARG A 97 -5.58 -4.05 10.45
N SER A 98 -5.29 -5.07 11.25
CA SER A 98 -6.14 -5.49 12.36
C SER A 98 -6.25 -4.37 13.40
N ASP A 99 -7.21 -4.47 14.33
CA ASP A 99 -7.33 -3.50 15.42
C ASP A 99 -6.04 -3.43 16.26
N ALA A 100 -5.38 -4.58 16.47
CA ALA A 100 -4.04 -4.61 17.06
C ALA A 100 -3.01 -3.91 16.17
N GLY A 101 -3.04 -4.12 14.85
CA GLY A 101 -2.16 -3.42 13.90
C GLY A 101 -2.39 -1.90 13.82
N LYS A 102 -3.56 -1.40 14.25
CA LYS A 102 -3.81 0.04 14.40
C LYS A 102 -3.35 0.59 15.76
N SER A 103 -3.08 -0.28 16.73
CA SER A 103 -2.65 0.11 18.06
C SER A 103 -1.21 0.61 18.05
N TYR A 104 -1.03 1.84 18.53
CA TYR A 104 0.28 2.45 18.73
C TYR A 104 1.13 1.65 19.72
N GLY A 105 0.55 1.22 20.84
CA GLY A 105 1.29 0.46 21.85
C GLY A 105 1.76 -0.90 21.33
N TYR A 106 0.89 -1.59 20.59
CA TYR A 106 1.23 -2.87 19.96
C TYR A 106 2.36 -2.72 18.92
N SER A 107 2.21 -1.76 18.00
CA SER A 107 3.21 -1.53 16.96
C SER A 107 4.56 -1.06 17.52
N LYS A 108 4.55 -0.14 18.51
CA LYS A 108 5.77 0.29 19.20
C LYS A 108 6.51 -0.88 19.87
N GLN A 109 5.79 -1.77 20.54
CA GLN A 109 6.41 -2.96 21.15
C GLN A 109 7.05 -3.84 20.08
N LYS A 110 6.33 -4.11 18.97
CA LYS A 110 6.88 -4.91 17.87
C LYS A 110 8.13 -4.30 17.25
N PHE A 111 8.18 -2.98 17.08
CA PHE A 111 9.39 -2.32 16.57
C PHE A 111 10.55 -2.39 17.57
N ASN A 112 10.29 -2.29 18.88
CA ASN A 112 11.32 -2.55 19.89
C ASN A 112 11.83 -3.99 19.84
N ASP A 113 10.94 -4.97 19.68
CA ASP A 113 11.29 -6.39 19.56
C ASP A 113 12.15 -6.65 18.30
N MET A 114 12.00 -5.83 17.25
CA MET A 114 12.84 -5.83 16.04
C MET A 114 14.20 -5.14 16.25
N GLY A 115 14.52 -4.67 17.45
CA GLY A 115 15.81 -4.07 17.78
C GLY A 115 15.92 -2.57 17.48
N LEU A 116 14.81 -1.88 17.19
CA LEU A 116 14.83 -0.42 17.07
C LEU A 116 15.05 0.23 18.44
N CYS A 117 15.76 1.35 18.45
CA CYS A 117 15.91 2.16 19.66
C CYS A 117 14.53 2.64 20.17
N SER A 118 14.35 2.85 21.47
CA SER A 118 13.05 3.22 22.05
C SER A 118 12.43 4.47 21.39
N ALA A 119 13.23 5.50 21.12
CA ALA A 119 12.80 6.70 20.41
C ALA A 119 12.50 6.42 18.92
N CYS A 120 13.28 5.55 18.28
CA CYS A 120 13.09 5.15 16.89
C CYS A 120 11.73 4.44 16.72
N SER A 121 11.46 3.46 17.59
CA SER A 121 10.19 2.73 17.64
C SER A 121 8.99 3.64 17.88
N ASP A 122 9.15 4.67 18.72
CA ASP A 122 8.13 5.69 18.95
C ASP A 122 7.76 6.43 17.65
N ASN A 123 8.77 6.99 16.98
CA ASN A 123 8.62 7.72 15.73
C ASN A 123 7.98 6.85 14.64
N VAL A 124 8.50 5.63 14.46
CA VAL A 124 8.00 4.67 13.47
C VAL A 124 6.56 4.26 13.79
N ALA A 125 6.23 4.00 15.05
CA ALA A 125 4.85 3.68 15.46
C ALA A 125 3.89 4.85 15.21
N GLN A 126 4.32 6.10 15.41
CA GLN A 126 3.51 7.28 15.06
C GLN A 126 3.26 7.36 13.55
N HIS A 127 4.29 7.17 12.72
CA HIS A 127 4.11 7.12 11.27
C HIS A 127 3.19 5.99 10.85
N TYR A 128 3.43 4.77 11.34
CA TYR A 128 2.60 3.61 11.02
C TYR A 128 1.15 3.87 11.38
N THR A 129 0.84 4.28 12.60
CA THR A 129 -0.54 4.47 13.06
C THR A 129 -1.23 5.68 12.43
N LYS A 130 -0.60 6.85 12.44
CA LYS A 130 -1.23 8.12 12.04
C LYS A 130 -1.07 8.44 10.55
N LYS A 131 0.01 7.97 9.91
CA LYS A 131 0.33 8.22 8.49
C LYS A 131 0.72 6.91 7.79
N PRO A 132 -0.15 5.87 7.80
CA PRO A 132 0.19 4.53 7.29
C PRO A 132 0.66 4.54 5.84
N ASN A 133 0.17 5.47 5.03
CA ASN A 133 0.52 5.59 3.61
C ASN A 133 1.77 6.44 3.35
N SER A 134 2.39 7.02 4.39
CA SER A 134 3.68 7.71 4.27
C SER A 134 4.80 6.72 3.94
N LYS A 135 5.94 7.21 3.43
CA LYS A 135 7.09 6.35 3.14
C LYS A 135 7.51 5.50 4.35
N CYS A 136 7.58 6.11 5.53
CA CYS A 136 7.85 5.38 6.78
C CYS A 136 6.72 4.42 7.17
N GLY A 137 5.46 4.82 7.01
CA GLY A 137 4.31 3.96 7.34
C GLY A 137 4.26 2.68 6.50
N LYS A 138 4.59 2.78 5.20
CA LYS A 138 4.69 1.62 4.29
C LYS A 138 5.87 0.71 4.66
N LEU A 139 7.04 1.28 4.95
CA LEU A 139 8.20 0.51 5.41
C LEU A 139 7.89 -0.23 6.72
N ALA A 140 7.27 0.46 7.67
CA ALA A 140 6.81 -0.09 8.95
C ALA A 140 5.83 -1.27 8.76
N LYS A 141 4.90 -1.15 7.80
CA LYS A 141 4.00 -2.24 7.42
C LYS A 141 4.78 -3.46 6.91
N GLN A 142 5.70 -3.26 5.97
CA GLN A 142 6.50 -4.35 5.39
C GLN A 142 7.34 -5.07 6.45
N ALA A 143 7.90 -4.34 7.41
CA ALA A 143 8.65 -4.94 8.51
C ALA A 143 7.76 -5.78 9.43
N LEU A 144 6.54 -5.31 9.76
CA LEU A 144 5.56 -6.08 10.53
C LEU A 144 5.05 -7.33 9.80
N GLU A 145 5.10 -7.33 8.47
CA GLU A 145 4.81 -8.47 7.61
C GLU A 145 6.00 -9.43 7.47
N GLY A 146 7.15 -9.11 8.10
CA GLY A 146 8.32 -9.96 8.17
C GLY A 146 9.32 -9.80 7.02
N ASN A 147 9.26 -8.70 6.26
CA ASN A 147 10.24 -8.42 5.20
C ASN A 147 11.62 -8.07 5.81
N PRO A 148 12.67 -8.88 5.60
CA PRO A 148 13.97 -8.68 6.24
C PRO A 148 14.65 -7.37 5.80
N ASN A 149 14.52 -6.99 4.52
CA ASN A 149 15.10 -5.75 4.01
C ASN A 149 14.43 -4.52 4.64
N ALA A 150 13.11 -4.59 4.86
CA ALA A 150 12.38 -3.51 5.51
C ALA A 150 12.74 -3.38 7.00
N ILE A 151 12.99 -4.52 7.67
CA ILE A 151 13.47 -4.55 9.06
C ILE A 151 14.85 -3.90 9.14
N GLU A 152 15.78 -4.30 8.27
CA GLU A 152 17.13 -3.73 8.22
C GLU A 152 17.11 -2.22 7.94
N GLU A 153 16.31 -1.79 6.97
CA GLU A 153 16.16 -0.36 6.67
C GLU A 153 15.59 0.39 7.87
N LEU A 154 14.56 -0.13 8.56
CA LEU A 154 14.02 0.51 9.77
C LEU A 154 15.04 0.58 10.91
N GLN A 155 15.85 -0.45 11.10
CA GLN A 155 16.92 -0.48 12.11
C GLN A 155 17.97 0.62 11.86
N SER A 156 18.22 0.98 10.59
CA SER A 156 19.08 2.12 10.24
C SER A 156 18.45 3.49 10.56
N PHE A 157 17.19 3.52 10.98
CA PHE A 157 16.39 4.70 11.30
C PHE A 157 16.48 5.82 10.23
N PRO A 158 15.88 5.61 9.06
CA PRO A 158 16.02 6.54 7.96
C PRO A 158 15.38 7.88 8.33
N GLY A 159 15.99 9.00 7.90
CA GLY A 159 15.54 10.34 8.32
C GLY A 159 14.07 10.65 8.03
N TYR A 160 13.48 10.02 7.00
CA TYR A 160 12.06 10.16 6.65
C TYR A 160 11.09 9.47 7.63
N CYS A 161 11.61 8.70 8.59
CA CYS A 161 10.89 8.15 9.72
C CYS A 161 10.92 9.03 10.97
N THR A 162 11.55 10.20 10.92
CA THR A 162 11.52 11.15 12.04
C THR A 162 10.13 11.80 12.13
N TRP A 163 9.45 11.59 13.25
CA TRP A 163 8.21 12.28 13.56
C TRP A 163 8.51 13.71 14.01
N LYS A 164 8.16 14.67 13.15
CA LYS A 164 8.14 16.08 13.50
C LYS A 164 6.70 16.43 13.88
N TYR A 165 6.54 16.92 15.11
CA TYR A 165 5.27 17.33 15.70
C TYR A 165 4.52 18.34 14.82
#